data_AF-A0A6H1P435-F1
#
_entry.id   AF-A0A6H1P435-F1
#
_cell.length_a   1.000
_cell.length_b   1.000
_cell.length_c   1.000
_cell.angle_alpha   90.00
_cell.angle_beta   90.00
_cell.angle_gamma   90.00
#
_symmetry.space_group_name_H-M   'P 1'
#
loop_
_entity.id
_entity.type
_entity.pdbx_description
1 polymer ?
#
loop_
_entity_poly.entity_id
_entity_poly.type
_entity_poly.pdbx_seq_one_letter_code
_entity_poly.pdbx_strand_id
1 'polypeptide(L)' 'MDFYEKLPTDFLIAFYDEMMKNIEKGLLTKNMYYELGLLISVANQRGITLEQPCDFEQIVNQKDLDDFIQLAQNIT' A
#
# COMPACT_ATOMS: atom_id res chain seq x y z
N MET A 1 6.31 7.01 -4.32
CA MET A 1 5.58 6.09 -5.21
C MET A 1 6.50 5.36 -6.17
N ASP A 2 7.52 6.03 -6.69
CA ASP A 2 8.46 5.51 -7.69
C ASP A 2 8.91 4.04 -7.52
N PHE A 3 9.15 3.58 -6.28
CA PHE A 3 9.51 2.18 -6.03
C PHE A 3 8.42 1.19 -6.47
N TYR A 4 7.20 1.32 -5.94
CA TYR A 4 6.09 0.40 -6.25
C TYR A 4 5.63 0.56 -7.70
N GLU A 5 5.65 1.78 -8.25
CA GLU A 5 5.31 2.05 -9.65
C GLU A 5 6.24 1.32 -10.63
N LYS A 6 7.53 1.17 -10.27
CA LYS A 6 8.53 0.46 -11.07
C LYS A 6 8.53 -1.06 -10.88
N LEU A 7 7.86 -1.59 -9.85
CA LEU A 7 7.81 -3.04 -9.64
C LEU A 7 7.00 -3.74 -10.72
N PRO A 8 7.47 -4.87 -11.27
CA PRO A 8 6.61 -5.73 -12.08
C PRO A 8 5.38 -6.17 -11.30
N THR A 9 4.26 -6.37 -11.99
CA THR A 9 2.97 -6.71 -11.35
C THR A 9 3.07 -7.93 -10.45
N ASP A 10 3.74 -9.00 -10.88
CA ASP A 10 3.87 -10.23 -10.09
C ASP A 10 4.62 -9.98 -8.78
N PHE A 11 5.62 -9.09 -8.78
CA PHE A 11 6.33 -8.70 -7.56
C PHE A 11 5.49 -7.82 -6.66
N LEU A 12 4.69 -6.91 -7.23
CA LEU A 12 3.76 -6.08 -6.47
C LEU A 12 2.74 -6.95 -5.70
N ILE A 13 2.19 -7.96 -6.37
CA ILE A 13 1.25 -8.92 -5.77
C ILE A 13 1.95 -9.78 -4.70
N ALA A 14 3.16 -10.30 -4.99
CA ALA A 14 3.90 -11.10 -4.01
C ALA A 14 4.24 -10.31 -2.74
N PHE A 15 4.57 -9.01 -2.87
CA PHE A 15 4.79 -8.13 -1.73
C PHE A 15 3.52 -7.93 -0.91
N TYR A 16 2.39 -7.71 -1.57
CA TYR A 16 1.09 -7.61 -0.90
C TYR A 16 0.78 -8.86 -0.08
N ASP A 17 0.92 -10.05 -0.67
CA ASP A 17 0.64 -11.32 0.02
C ASP A 17 1.50 -11.50 1.28
N GLU A 18 2.78 -11.15 1.21
CA GLU A 18 3.69 -11.24 2.35
C GLU A 18 3.33 -10.22 3.44
N MET A 19 2.91 -9.02 3.06
CA MET A 19 2.42 -8.03 4.01
C MET A 19 1.14 -8.50 4.70
N MET A 20 0.16 -9.03 3.98
CA MET A 20 -1.07 -9.56 4.57
C MET A 20 -0.78 -10.68 5.58
N LYS A 21 0.12 -11.62 5.25
CA LYS A 21 0.56 -12.67 6.20
C LYS A 21 1.21 -12.10 7.45
N ASN A 22 1.93 -10.98 7.34
CA ASN A 22 2.55 -10.33 8.49
C ASN A 22 1.51 -9.59 9.36
N ILE A 23 0.38 -9.14 8.79
CA ILE A 23 -0.76 -8.56 9.53
C ILE A 23 -1.39 -9.66 10.36
N GLU A 24 -1.67 -10.80 9.73
CA GLU A 24 -2.27 -11.96 10.39
C GLU A 24 -1.43 -12.47 11.57
N LYS A 25 -0.10 -12.34 11.47
CA LYS A 25 0.85 -12.71 12.53
C LYS A 25 1.06 -11.61 13.59
N GLY A 26 0.44 -10.44 13.43
CA GLY A 26 0.63 -9.29 14.33
C GLY A 26 2.03 -8.68 14.28
N LEU A 27 2.77 -8.89 13.19
CA LEU A 27 4.16 -8.44 13.03
C LEU A 27 4.26 -7.04 12.42
N LEU A 28 3.15 -6.45 12.00
CA LEU A 28 3.13 -5.21 11.22
C LEU A 28 3.11 -3.95 12.09
N THR A 29 3.90 -2.95 11.70
CA THR A 29 3.95 -1.63 12.33
C THR A 29 3.04 -0.65 11.59
N LYS A 30 2.65 0.46 12.25
CA LYS A 30 1.84 1.53 11.64
C LYS A 30 2.43 2.03 10.30
N ASN A 31 3.75 2.17 10.19
CA ASN A 31 4.39 2.62 8.95
C ASN A 31 4.13 1.68 7.77
N MET A 32 4.07 0.37 8.03
CA MET A 32 3.85 -0.61 6.98
C MET A 32 2.38 -0.65 6.51
N TYR A 33 1.43 -0.13 7.30
CA TYR A 33 0.08 0.15 6.80
C TYR A 33 0.05 1.28 5.77
N TYR A 34 0.89 2.32 5.93
CA TYR A 34 1.02 3.36 4.91
C TYR A 34 1.66 2.80 3.63
N GLU A 35 2.70 1.97 3.76
CA GLU A 35 3.29 1.23 2.63
C GLU A 35 2.25 0.35 1.91
N LEU A 36 1.36 -0.30 2.66
CA LEU A 36 0.26 -1.09 2.09
C LEU A 36 -0.71 -0.20 1.29
N GLY A 37 -1.04 0.98 1.82
CA GLY A 37 -1.86 1.97 1.11
C GLY A 37 -1.23 2.41 -0.21
N LEU A 38 0.09 2.60 -0.25
CA LEU A 38 0.81 2.93 -1.49
C LEU A 38 0.75 1.80 -2.51
N LEU A 39 1.01 0.57 -2.06
CA LEU A 39 0.96 -0.62 -2.90
C LEU A 39 -0.43 -0.79 -3.51
N ILE A 40 -1.49 -0.68 -2.70
CA ILE A 40 -2.88 -0.79 -3.14
C ILE A 40 -3.22 0.34 -4.13
N SER A 41 -2.75 1.57 -3.89
CA SER A 41 -2.94 2.69 -4.81
C SER A 41 -2.33 2.40 -6.19
N VAL A 42 -1.09 1.90 -6.23
CA VAL A 42 -0.41 1.52 -7.49
C VAL A 42 -1.12 0.33 -8.16
N ALA A 43 -1.58 -0.66 -7.41
CA ALA A 43 -2.35 -1.78 -7.95
C ALA A 43 -3.66 -1.30 -8.61
N ASN A 44 -4.39 -0.39 -7.94
CA ASN A 44 -5.60 0.21 -8.48
C ASN A 44 -5.35 0.99 -9.77
N GLN A 45 -4.24 1.74 -9.86
CA GLN A 45 -3.83 2.43 -11.09
C GLN A 45 -3.56 1.46 -12.26
N ARG A 46 -3.18 0.21 -11.96
CA ARG A 46 -2.97 -0.87 -12.94
C ARG A 46 -4.23 -1.68 -13.24
N GLY A 47 -5.37 -1.33 -12.65
CA GLY A 47 -6.63 -2.06 -12.79
C GLY A 47 -6.69 -3.35 -11.98
N ILE A 48 -5.87 -3.48 -10.93
CA ILE A 48 -5.83 -4.64 -10.03
C ILE A 48 -6.43 -4.24 -8.68
N THR A 49 -7.48 -4.93 -8.26
CA THR A 49 -8.10 -4.70 -6.95
C THR A 49 -7.42 -5.59 -5.91
N LEU A 50 -6.84 -4.96 -4.90
CA LEU A 50 -6.29 -5.62 -3.72
C LEU A 50 -7.10 -5.20 -2.50
N GLU A 51 -7.37 -6.15 -1.59
CA GLU A 51 -8.18 -5.90 -0.40
C GLU A 51 -7.37 -5.18 0.69
N GLN A 52 -8.03 -4.31 1.45
CA GLN A 52 -7.45 -3.71 2.64
C GLN A 52 -7.72 -4.60 3.87
N PRO A 53 -6.79 -4.66 4.84
CA PRO A 53 -7.03 -5.27 6.15
C PRO A 53 -8.23 -4.64 6.86
N CYS A 54 -8.95 -5.42 7.68
CA CYS A 54 -10.16 -4.93 8.37
C CYS A 54 -9.90 -3.77 9.35
N ASP A 55 -8.68 -3.61 9.83
CA ASP A 55 -8.25 -2.54 10.74
C ASP A 55 -7.51 -1.40 10.03
N PHE A 56 -7.42 -1.43 8.69
CA PHE A 56 -6.67 -0.47 7.90
C PHE A 56 -7.13 0.97 8.17
N GLU A 57 -8.43 1.24 8.09
CA GLU A 57 -9.01 2.58 8.33
C GLU A 57 -8.87 3.05 9.79
N GLN A 58 -8.60 2.13 10.72
CA GLN A 58 -8.37 2.47 12.13
C GLN A 58 -6.93 2.94 12.38
N ILE A 59 -5.99 2.49 11.53
CA ILE A 59 -4.55 2.72 11.69
C ILE A 59 -4.06 3.82 10.74
N VAL A 60 -4.58 3.85 9.52
CA VAL A 60 -4.22 4.80 8.47
C VAL A 60 -5.19 5.96 8.47
N ASN A 61 -4.66 7.16 8.69
CA ASN A 61 -5.42 8.36 8.42
C ASN A 61 -5.50 8.56 6.89
N GLN A 62 -6.70 8.47 6.32
CA GLN A 62 -6.90 8.57 4.88
C GLN A 62 -6.39 9.89 4.30
N LYS A 63 -6.56 11.00 5.02
CA LYS A 63 -6.07 12.31 4.57
C LYS A 63 -4.55 12.36 4.49
N ASP A 64 -3.87 11.84 5.50
CA ASP A 64 -2.41 11.77 5.51
C ASP A 64 -1.88 10.90 4.36
N LEU A 65 -2.58 9.79 4.07
CA LEU A 65 -2.26 8.92 2.95
C LEU A 65 -2.46 9.64 1.61
N ASP A 66 -3.61 10.29 1.40
CA ASP A 66 -3.92 11.02 0.18
C ASP A 66 -2.92 12.15 -0.07
N ASP A 67 -2.62 12.96 0.97
CA ASP A 67 -1.65 14.04 0.90
C ASP A 67 -0.25 13.50 0.51
N PHE A 68 0.15 12.34 1.05
CA PHE A 68 1.41 11.70 0.72
C PHE A 68 1.43 11.15 -0.72
N ILE A 69 0.34 10.52 -1.16
CA ILE A 69 0.19 10.03 -2.55
C ILE A 69 0.31 11.20 -3.54
N GLN A 70 -0.41 12.30 -3.28
CA GLN A 70 -0.37 13.51 -4.10
C GLN A 70 1.03 14.13 -4.13
N LEU A 71 1.69 14.25 -2.97
CA LEU A 71 3.08 14.72 -2.90
C LEU A 71 4.00 13.85 -3.76
N ALA A 72 3.88 12.53 -3.66
CA ALA A 72 4.73 11.60 -4.39
C ALA A 72 4.51 11.65 -5.92
N GLN A 73 3.29 11.97 -6.37
CA GLN A 73 2.95 12.11 -7.79
C GLN A 73 3.46 13.43 -8.39
N ASN A 74 3.48 14.52 -7.59
CA ASN A 74 3.90 15.85 -8.05
C ASN A 74 5.44 16.04 -8.17
N ILE A 75 6.24 15.04 -7.80
CA ILE A 75 7.71 15.08 -7.86
C ILE A 75 8.26 14.39 -9.14
N THR A 76 7.37 13.95 -10.05
CA THR A 76 7.73 13.31 -11.33
C THR A 76 7.48 14.26 -12.50
#